data_AF-A0A7S0S7B3-F1
#
_entry.id   AF-A0A7S0S7B3-F1
#
_cell.length_a   1.000
_cell.length_b   1.000
_cell.length_c   1.000
_cell.angle_alpha   90.00
_cell.angle_beta   90.00
_cell.angle_gamma   90.00
#
_symmetry.space_group_name_H-M   'P 1'
#
loop_
_entity.id
_entity.type
_entity.pdbx_description
1 polymer ?
#
loop_
_entity_poly.entity_id
_entity_poly.type
_entity_poly.pdbx_seq_one_letter_code
_entity_poly.pdbx_strand_id
1 'polypeptide(L)'
;ISVSAGSTFDGSSAGGSLTLEAGHAIGGLENGQVNIGVKHAATVDIGRHTDDGKVIANGLVEAFSFKVGRHKHSGVKTKHLKITTAPIEVPLLYPSATFSFDVYVPGAASEDVVQISFSKSLGRLYTTGHMLDDHRVRVTVHNPGHNVAVVQLPTGVFTVTCTSYNADT
;
A
#
# COMPACT_ATOMS: atom_id res chain seq x y z
N ILE A 1 19.49 9.07 30.04
CA ILE A 1 18.96 7.70 30.26
C ILE A 1 19.74 6.79 29.33
N SER A 2 20.54 5.85 29.85
CA SER A 2 21.19 4.79 29.09
C SER A 2 20.44 3.50 29.40
N VAL A 3 19.86 2.87 28.38
CA VAL A 3 19.22 1.55 28.53
C VAL A 3 20.26 0.52 28.09
N SER A 4 21.00 -0.01 29.05
CA SER A 4 21.92 -1.13 28.84
C SER A 4 21.15 -2.44 29.00
N ALA A 5 20.89 -3.15 27.91
CA ALA A 5 20.56 -4.57 27.99
C ALA A 5 21.82 -5.29 28.53
N GLY A 6 21.68 -5.97 29.67
CA GLY A 6 22.78 -6.63 30.36
C GLY A 6 23.54 -7.62 29.47
N SER A 7 24.79 -7.91 29.83
CA SER A 7 25.75 -8.72 29.07
C SER A 7 25.33 -10.17 28.78
N THR A 8 24.16 -10.62 29.26
CA THR A 8 23.62 -11.96 29.01
C THR A 8 22.09 -11.89 28.94
N PHE A 9 21.55 -12.19 27.75
CA PHE A 9 20.12 -12.35 27.48
C PHE A 9 19.86 -13.84 27.25
N ASP A 10 19.11 -14.51 28.14
CA ASP A 10 18.83 -15.95 28.03
C ASP A 10 17.52 -16.28 27.30
N GLY A 11 16.81 -15.25 26.81
CA GLY A 11 15.57 -15.39 26.02
C GLY A 11 14.38 -16.00 26.77
N SER A 12 14.49 -16.32 28.06
CA SER A 12 13.48 -17.07 28.82
C SER A 12 12.50 -16.20 29.60
N SER A 13 12.84 -14.93 29.83
CA SER A 13 12.01 -13.95 30.54
C SER A 13 11.66 -12.78 29.62
N ALA A 14 10.37 -12.46 29.48
CA ALA A 14 9.92 -11.28 28.76
C ALA A 14 10.52 -10.01 29.40
N GLY A 15 11.50 -9.41 28.72
CA GLY A 15 12.22 -8.22 29.15
C GLY A 15 11.33 -6.97 29.20
N GLY A 16 11.71 -6.01 30.06
CA GLY A 16 10.92 -4.82 30.41
C GLY A 16 10.53 -3.92 29.24
N SER A 17 9.46 -3.14 29.45
CA SER A 17 8.93 -2.16 28.50
C SER A 17 9.70 -0.84 28.60
N LEU A 18 10.19 -0.34 27.47
CA LEU A 18 10.58 1.05 27.31
C LEU A 18 9.46 1.80 26.61
N THR A 19 8.74 2.64 27.36
CA THR A 19 7.74 3.55 26.79
C THR A 19 8.35 4.94 26.68
N LEU A 20 8.39 5.50 25.46
CA LEU A 20 8.74 6.89 25.23
C LEU A 20 7.45 7.68 25.00
N GLU A 21 6.99 8.36 26.04
CA GLU A 21 5.83 9.24 25.95
C GLU A 21 6.21 10.51 25.18
N ALA A 22 5.27 11.00 24.36
CA ALA A 22 5.37 12.32 23.79
C ALA A 22 5.36 13.32 24.96
N GLY A 23 6.48 14.01 25.21
CA GLY A 23 6.53 15.00 26.28
C GLY A 23 5.44 16.07 26.11
N HIS A 24 4.94 16.61 27.23
CA HIS A 24 3.92 17.65 27.20
C HIS A 24 4.45 18.92 26.52
N ALA A 25 3.89 19.29 25.37
CA ALA A 25 4.25 20.51 24.66
C ALA A 25 3.34 21.66 25.09
N ILE A 26 3.92 22.72 25.66
CA ILE A 26 3.20 23.97 25.93
C ILE A 26 2.91 24.65 24.59
N GLY A 27 1.77 24.33 23.97
CA GLY A 27 1.26 24.97 22.76
C GLY A 27 1.56 24.28 21.41
N GLY A 28 1.78 22.97 21.37
CA GLY A 28 2.06 22.24 20.12
C GLY A 28 1.55 20.80 20.10
N LEU A 29 1.75 20.10 18.97
CA LEU A 29 1.45 18.66 18.84
C LEU A 29 2.44 17.87 19.72
N GLU A 30 1.91 17.06 20.64
CA GLU A 30 2.68 16.11 21.44
C GLU A 30 3.20 14.99 20.53
N ASN A 31 4.49 15.03 20.19
CA ASN A 31 5.13 13.99 19.37
C ASN A 31 6.41 13.47 20.06
N GLY A 32 6.46 12.17 20.36
CA GLY A 32 7.68 11.47 20.75
C GLY A 32 8.46 11.07 19.50
N GLN A 33 9.72 11.51 19.38
CA GLN A 33 10.60 11.14 18.27
C GLN A 33 11.71 10.21 18.74
N VAL A 34 11.91 9.10 18.03
CA VAL A 34 13.04 8.20 18.21
C VAL A 34 14.01 8.40 17.05
N ASN A 35 15.09 9.15 17.28
CA ASN A 35 16.13 9.38 16.28
C ASN A 35 17.27 8.36 16.47
N ILE A 36 17.55 7.58 15.44
CA ILE A 36 18.58 6.53 15.47
C ILE A 36 19.70 6.97 14.53
N GLY A 37 20.90 7.15 15.08
CA GLY A 37 22.05 7.68 14.34
C GLY A 37 22.48 6.76 13.19
N VAL A 38 22.71 7.36 12.02
CA VAL A 38 23.01 6.66 10.75
C VAL A 38 24.51 6.44 10.48
N LYS A 39 25.39 6.76 11.44
CA LYS A 39 26.86 6.73 11.22
C LYS A 39 27.42 5.31 11.07
N HIS A 40 26.69 4.31 11.55
CA HIS A 40 26.93 2.87 11.31
C HIS A 40 25.59 2.21 10.97
N ALA A 41 25.62 1.01 10.39
CA ALA A 41 24.40 0.26 10.05
C ALA A 41 23.58 -0.04 11.32
N ALA A 42 22.66 0.86 11.66
CA ALA A 42 21.69 0.66 12.73
C ALA A 42 20.47 -0.01 12.11
N THR A 43 20.12 -1.20 12.63
CA THR A 43 18.90 -1.91 12.24
C THR A 43 17.91 -1.81 13.40
N VAL A 44 16.68 -1.40 13.11
CA VAL A 44 15.57 -1.47 14.06
C VAL A 44 14.74 -2.66 13.67
N ASP A 45 14.71 -3.67 14.53
CA ASP A 45 13.74 -4.75 14.42
C ASP A 45 12.55 -4.43 15.33
N ILE A 46 11.37 -4.31 14.74
CA ILE A 46 10.13 -4.05 15.47
C ILE A 46 9.25 -5.27 15.31
N GLY A 47 9.05 -6.01 16.40
CA GLY A 47 8.15 -7.16 16.46
C GLY A 47 8.81 -8.43 17.01
N ARG A 48 8.04 -9.52 17.06
CA ARG A 48 8.57 -10.85 17.37
C ARG A 48 9.11 -11.48 16.09
N HIS A 49 10.26 -12.15 16.18
CA HIS A 49 10.83 -12.94 15.08
C HIS A 49 10.02 -14.24 14.79
N THR A 50 8.97 -14.51 15.56
CA THR A 50 8.09 -15.68 15.42
C THR A 50 6.79 -15.30 14.70
N ASP A 51 6.30 -16.23 13.87
CA ASP A 51 5.37 -16.05 12.74
C ASP A 51 4.00 -15.37 12.98
N ASP A 52 3.64 -15.01 14.23
CA ASP A 52 2.28 -14.56 14.60
C ASP A 52 2.20 -13.15 15.22
N GLY A 53 3.26 -12.34 15.08
CA GLY A 53 3.28 -10.98 15.64
C GLY A 53 2.61 -9.93 14.76
N LYS A 54 1.54 -9.27 15.24
CA LYS A 54 0.99 -8.06 14.61
C LYS A 54 1.77 -6.82 15.09
N VAL A 55 2.42 -6.12 14.16
CA VAL A 55 3.01 -4.79 14.41
C VAL A 55 2.18 -3.75 13.67
N ILE A 56 1.72 -2.73 14.38
CA ILE A 56 0.93 -1.64 13.79
C ILE A 56 1.79 -0.38 13.76
N ALA A 57 2.15 0.07 12.57
CA ALA A 57 2.72 1.39 12.34
C ALA A 57 1.60 2.33 11.88
N ASN A 58 1.20 3.28 12.72
CA ASN A 58 0.23 4.30 12.36
C ASN A 58 0.96 5.60 11.98
N GLY A 59 0.63 6.18 10.82
CA GLY A 59 1.17 7.46 10.37
C GLY A 59 1.95 7.37 9.06
N LEU A 60 2.85 8.33 8.84
CA LEU A 60 3.74 8.37 7.68
C LEU A 60 4.93 7.45 7.91
N VAL A 61 5.13 6.50 6.99
CA VAL A 61 6.31 5.62 6.97
C VAL A 61 7.18 6.02 5.79
N GLU A 62 8.34 6.58 6.08
CA GLU A 62 9.39 6.82 5.10
C GLU A 62 10.49 5.78 5.33
N ALA A 63 10.76 4.97 4.31
CA ALA A 63 11.75 3.91 4.38
C ALA A 63 12.57 3.90 3.10
N PHE A 64 13.89 3.68 3.24
CA PHE A 64 14.77 3.47 2.10
C PHE A 64 14.41 2.20 1.31
N SER A 65 13.95 1.15 2.01
CA SER A 65 13.47 -0.09 1.41
C SER A 65 12.29 -0.63 2.20
N PHE A 66 11.23 -1.05 1.50
CA PHE A 66 10.05 -1.68 2.10
C PHE A 66 9.87 -3.08 1.53
N LYS A 67 10.04 -4.11 2.36
CA LYS A 67 9.92 -5.53 1.97
C LYS A 67 8.58 -6.08 2.46
N VAL A 68 7.88 -6.81 1.59
CA VAL A 68 6.60 -7.47 1.91
C VAL A 68 6.74 -8.97 1.68
N GLY A 69 6.44 -9.78 2.69
CA GLY A 69 6.56 -11.25 2.63
C GLY A 69 7.59 -11.80 3.63
N ARG A 70 7.87 -13.10 3.56
CA ARG A 70 8.68 -13.83 4.56
C ARG A 70 10.00 -14.32 3.99
N HIS A 71 11.11 -14.03 4.66
CA HIS A 71 12.46 -14.52 4.33
C HIS A 71 12.75 -14.44 2.81
N LYS A 72 13.07 -15.58 2.19
CA LYS A 72 13.37 -15.73 0.76
C LYS A 72 12.17 -15.54 -0.18
N HIS A 73 10.96 -15.42 0.36
CA HIS A 73 9.73 -15.11 -0.39
C HIS A 73 9.29 -13.65 -0.19
N SER A 74 10.15 -12.80 0.37
CA SER A 74 9.86 -11.37 0.46
C SER A 74 10.15 -10.66 -0.88
N GLY A 75 9.26 -9.75 -1.24
CA GLY A 75 9.43 -8.84 -2.36
C GLY A 75 9.79 -7.45 -1.85
N VAL A 76 10.91 -6.90 -2.33
CA VAL A 76 11.26 -5.49 -2.12
C VAL A 76 10.36 -4.65 -3.00
N LYS A 77 9.51 -3.83 -2.40
CA LYS A 77 8.66 -2.88 -3.13
C LYS A 77 9.55 -1.78 -3.71
N THR A 78 9.77 -1.82 -5.02
CA THR A 78 10.66 -0.89 -5.74
C THR A 78 9.92 0.30 -6.30
N LYS A 79 8.60 0.17 -6.49
CA LYS A 79 7.80 1.20 -7.13
C LYS A 79 6.37 1.24 -6.58
N HIS A 80 5.84 2.44 -6.36
CA HIS A 80 4.44 2.66 -5.99
C HIS A 80 3.93 3.96 -6.59
N LEU A 81 3.27 3.84 -7.74
CA LEU A 81 2.72 4.98 -8.46
C LEU A 81 1.22 5.03 -8.20
N LYS A 82 0.70 6.19 -7.85
CA LYS A 82 -0.72 6.42 -7.63
C LYS A 82 -1.17 7.63 -8.45
N ILE A 83 -2.18 7.44 -9.29
CA ILE A 83 -2.79 8.51 -10.08
C ILE A 83 -4.30 8.43 -9.94
N THR A 84 -4.93 9.60 -9.91
CA THR A 84 -6.38 9.75 -9.96
C THR A 84 -6.79 10.40 -11.27
N THR A 85 -7.85 9.89 -11.88
CA THR A 85 -8.43 10.50 -13.09
C THR A 85 -9.22 11.76 -12.75
N ALA A 86 -9.56 12.55 -13.78
CA ALA A 86 -10.72 13.43 -13.68
C ALA A 86 -12.01 12.59 -13.47
N PRO A 87 -13.13 13.18 -13.02
CA PRO A 87 -14.40 12.48 -13.00
C PRO A 87 -14.77 11.97 -14.40
N ILE A 88 -15.06 10.67 -14.50
CA ILE A 88 -15.45 10.00 -15.74
C ILE A 88 -16.91 9.58 -15.63
N GLU A 89 -17.68 9.88 -16.66
CA GLU A 89 -19.02 9.33 -16.86
C GLU A 89 -18.90 8.04 -17.66
N VAL A 90 -19.24 6.92 -17.02
CA VAL A 90 -19.28 5.62 -17.71
C VAL A 90 -20.64 5.54 -18.42
N PRO A 91 -20.66 5.22 -19.72
CA PRO A 91 -21.90 5.06 -20.45
C PRO A 91 -22.73 3.92 -19.86
N LEU A 92 -24.02 3.95 -20.16
CA LEU A 92 -24.95 2.91 -19.78
C LEU A 92 -24.49 1.54 -20.34
N LEU A 93 -24.28 0.57 -19.44
CA LEU A 93 -23.79 -0.76 -19.77
C LEU A 93 -24.93 -1.78 -19.78
N TYR A 94 -25.18 -2.36 -20.96
CA TYR A 94 -26.02 -3.55 -21.10
C TYR A 94 -25.41 -4.75 -20.36
N PRO A 95 -26.20 -5.80 -20.04
CA PRO A 95 -25.67 -7.04 -19.50
C PRO A 95 -24.53 -7.58 -20.37
N SER A 96 -23.44 -8.03 -19.74
CA SER A 96 -22.20 -8.47 -20.42
C SER A 96 -21.44 -7.39 -21.22
N ALA A 97 -21.89 -6.13 -21.21
CA ALA A 97 -21.16 -5.03 -21.83
C ALA A 97 -20.01 -4.55 -20.93
N THR A 98 -18.98 -4.04 -21.59
CA THR A 98 -17.81 -3.46 -20.92
C THR A 98 -17.57 -2.05 -21.46
N PHE A 99 -16.98 -1.20 -20.63
CA PHE A 99 -16.45 0.10 -21.04
C PHE A 99 -15.00 0.18 -20.60
N SER A 100 -14.12 0.55 -21.53
CA SER A 100 -12.69 0.68 -21.25
C SER A 100 -12.17 2.06 -21.63
N PHE A 101 -11.25 2.56 -20.84
CA PHE A 101 -10.50 3.79 -21.12
C PHE A 101 -9.07 3.65 -20.61
N ASP A 102 -8.17 4.42 -21.21
CA ASP A 102 -6.74 4.34 -20.91
C ASP A 102 -6.34 5.52 -20.01
N VAL A 103 -5.53 5.22 -18.99
CA VAL A 103 -4.97 6.20 -18.05
C VAL A 103 -3.47 6.24 -18.25
N TYR A 104 -2.95 7.45 -18.48
CA TYR A 104 -1.51 7.67 -18.57
C TYR A 104 -0.90 7.71 -17.16
N VAL A 105 0.00 6.76 -16.88
CA VAL A 105 0.69 6.60 -15.60
C VAL A 105 2.21 6.62 -15.82
N PRO A 106 2.85 7.80 -15.82
CA PRO A 106 4.30 7.92 -16.02
C PRO A 106 5.11 7.01 -15.08
N GLY A 107 6.03 6.24 -15.66
CA GLY A 107 6.87 5.29 -14.94
C GLY A 107 6.25 3.90 -14.70
N ALA A 108 4.98 3.67 -15.07
CA ALA A 108 4.40 2.33 -15.07
C ALA A 108 5.04 1.46 -16.17
N ALA A 109 5.22 0.18 -15.89
CA ALA A 109 5.85 -0.83 -16.76
C ALA A 109 5.02 -2.12 -16.81
N SER A 110 5.19 -2.95 -17.85
CA SER A 110 4.29 -4.09 -18.10
C SER A 110 4.19 -5.13 -16.97
N GLU A 111 5.24 -5.27 -16.15
CA GLU A 111 5.29 -6.22 -15.03
C GLU A 111 4.67 -5.68 -13.73
N ASP A 112 4.19 -4.43 -13.74
CA ASP A 112 3.59 -3.83 -12.56
C ASP A 112 2.23 -4.48 -12.22
N VAL A 113 2.00 -4.69 -10.93
CA VAL A 113 0.69 -5.06 -10.41
C VAL A 113 -0.19 -3.81 -10.40
N VAL A 114 -1.30 -3.85 -11.14
CA VAL A 114 -2.27 -2.76 -11.24
C VAL A 114 -3.43 -3.01 -10.28
N GLN A 115 -3.77 -1.99 -9.50
CA GLN A 115 -4.93 -1.96 -8.62
C GLN A 115 -5.80 -0.76 -8.98
N ILE A 116 -7.11 -0.99 -9.10
CA ILE A 116 -8.09 0.04 -9.43
C ILE A 116 -9.04 0.22 -8.25
N SER A 117 -9.31 1.46 -7.88
CA SER A 117 -10.43 1.79 -7.02
C SER A 117 -11.29 2.89 -7.64
N PHE A 118 -12.55 2.96 -7.20
CA PHE A 118 -13.51 3.93 -7.68
C PHE A 118 -14.05 4.76 -6.51
N SER A 119 -14.28 6.06 -6.72
CA SER A 119 -14.64 7.00 -5.66
C SER A 119 -16.06 6.83 -5.10
N LYS A 120 -16.86 5.94 -5.68
CA LYS A 120 -18.25 5.64 -5.28
C LYS A 120 -18.47 4.12 -5.29
N SER A 121 -19.63 3.67 -4.81
CA SER A 121 -19.99 2.25 -4.91
C SER A 121 -20.09 1.82 -6.37
N LEU A 122 -19.48 0.68 -6.70
CA LEU A 122 -19.62 0.03 -8.01
C LEU A 122 -20.94 -0.77 -8.11
N GLY A 123 -21.64 -0.97 -6.99
CA GLY A 123 -22.82 -1.84 -6.94
C GLY A 123 -22.47 -3.27 -7.38
N ARG A 124 -23.09 -3.72 -8.47
CA ARG A 124 -22.82 -5.03 -9.09
C ARG A 124 -21.76 -5.01 -10.20
N LEU A 125 -21.32 -3.82 -10.59
CA LEU A 125 -20.24 -3.69 -11.56
C LEU A 125 -18.92 -4.03 -10.86
N TYR A 126 -17.92 -4.41 -11.64
CA TYR A 126 -16.56 -4.55 -11.14
C TYR A 126 -15.59 -3.93 -12.13
N THR A 127 -14.40 -3.60 -11.65
CA THR A 127 -13.33 -3.04 -12.48
C THR A 127 -12.14 -3.95 -12.53
N THR A 128 -11.46 -3.94 -13.66
CA THR A 128 -10.15 -4.56 -13.84
C THR A 128 -9.20 -3.52 -14.40
N GLY A 129 -7.95 -3.55 -13.95
CA GLY A 129 -6.87 -2.76 -14.53
C GLY A 129 -5.84 -3.69 -15.14
N HIS A 130 -5.32 -3.35 -16.31
CA HIS A 130 -4.19 -4.05 -16.92
C HIS A 130 -3.24 -3.05 -17.55
N MET A 131 -1.94 -3.36 -17.48
CA MET A 131 -0.94 -2.64 -18.24
C MET A 131 -1.21 -2.89 -19.73
N LEU A 132 -1.34 -1.80 -20.52
CA LEU A 132 -1.49 -1.90 -21.97
C LEU A 132 -0.11 -1.82 -22.64
N ASP A 133 0.63 -0.78 -22.28
CA ASP A 133 2.00 -0.48 -22.71
C ASP A 133 2.73 0.21 -21.54
N ASP A 134 4.01 0.52 -21.73
CA ASP A 134 4.72 1.41 -20.81
C ASP A 134 3.96 2.73 -20.65
N HIS A 135 3.83 3.13 -19.39
CA HIS A 135 3.14 4.34 -18.95
C HIS A 135 1.63 4.37 -19.25
N ARG A 136 1.00 3.27 -19.65
CA ARG A 136 -0.45 3.24 -19.95
C ARG A 136 -1.14 2.06 -19.29
N VAL A 137 -2.17 2.37 -18.51
CA VAL A 137 -3.03 1.39 -17.87
C VAL A 137 -4.42 1.47 -18.50
N ARG A 138 -4.94 0.34 -18.95
CA ARG A 138 -6.34 0.24 -19.34
C ARG A 138 -7.18 -0.11 -18.12
N VAL A 139 -8.18 0.72 -17.87
CA VAL A 139 -9.23 0.47 -16.89
C VAL A 139 -10.45 -0.01 -17.63
N THR A 140 -11.00 -1.15 -17.22
CA THR A 140 -12.24 -1.71 -17.77
C THR A 140 -13.28 -1.84 -16.67
N VAL A 141 -14.48 -1.32 -16.93
CA VAL A 141 -15.67 -1.51 -16.11
C VAL A 141 -16.53 -2.59 -16.76
N HIS A 142 -16.90 -3.59 -15.98
CA HIS A 142 -17.64 -4.75 -16.45
C HIS A 142 -19.04 -4.77 -15.84
N ASN A 143 -20.05 -5.00 -16.68
CA ASN A 143 -21.34 -5.50 -16.22
C ASN A 143 -21.35 -7.02 -16.35
N PRO A 144 -21.17 -7.81 -15.26
CA PRO A 144 -21.11 -9.28 -15.30
C PRO A 144 -22.41 -9.97 -15.81
N GLY A 145 -23.45 -9.19 -16.14
CA GLY A 145 -24.81 -9.64 -16.23
C GLY A 145 -25.07 -10.83 -17.15
N HIS A 146 -25.63 -11.88 -16.55
CA HIS A 146 -26.66 -12.72 -17.17
C HIS A 146 -27.96 -11.91 -17.29
N ASN A 147 -28.16 -11.15 -18.37
CA ASN A 147 -29.45 -10.56 -18.81
C ASN A 147 -30.40 -9.79 -17.84
N VAL A 148 -30.08 -9.56 -16.55
CA VAL A 148 -31.13 -9.09 -15.60
C VAL A 148 -31.31 -7.58 -15.50
N ALA A 149 -30.30 -6.74 -15.77
CA ALA A 149 -30.53 -5.31 -15.97
C ALA A 149 -29.32 -4.52 -16.48
N VAL A 150 -29.65 -3.48 -17.23
CA VAL A 150 -28.78 -2.39 -17.63
C VAL A 150 -28.35 -1.58 -16.40
N VAL A 151 -27.10 -1.10 -16.37
CA VAL A 151 -26.55 -0.31 -15.26
C VAL A 151 -25.80 0.90 -15.80
N GLN A 152 -25.99 2.05 -15.16
CA GLN A 152 -25.12 3.20 -15.31
C GLN A 152 -24.36 3.41 -14.01
N LEU A 153 -23.02 3.48 -14.10
CA LEU A 153 -22.19 3.85 -12.96
C LEU A 153 -22.30 5.37 -12.74
N PRO A 154 -22.44 5.86 -11.49
CA PRO A 154 -22.44 7.30 -11.25
C PRO A 154 -21.13 7.92 -11.71
N THR A 155 -21.13 9.15 -12.20
CA THR A 155 -19.89 9.89 -12.53
C THR A 155 -18.97 9.95 -11.31
N GLY A 156 -17.69 9.61 -11.48
CA GLY A 156 -16.74 9.53 -10.38
C GLY A 156 -15.29 9.39 -10.82
N VAL A 157 -14.39 9.33 -9.84
CA VAL A 157 -12.94 9.30 -10.06
C VAL A 157 -12.42 7.87 -9.92
N PHE A 158 -11.57 7.45 -10.85
CA PHE A 158 -10.82 6.21 -10.75
C PHE A 158 -9.43 6.50 -10.19
N THR A 159 -9.00 5.70 -9.22
CA THR A 159 -7.62 5.71 -8.74
C THR A 159 -6.92 4.48 -9.29
N VAL A 160 -5.81 4.69 -9.97
CA VAL A 160 -4.93 3.65 -10.49
C VAL A 160 -3.67 3.63 -9.63
N THR A 161 -3.37 2.46 -9.07
CA THR A 161 -2.14 2.22 -8.33
C THR A 161 -1.33 1.15 -9.04
N CYS A 162 -0.09 1.45 -9.42
CA CYS A 162 0.85 0.50 -10.02
C CYS A 162 1.96 0.20 -9.02
N THR A 163 2.19 -1.07 -8.73
CA THR A 163 3.23 -1.51 -7.77
C THR A 163 4.12 -2.56 -8.39
N SER A 164 5.44 -2.42 -8.21
CA SER A 164 6.44 -3.43 -8.61
C SER A 164 7.16 -3.96 -7.38
N TYR A 165 7.54 -5.24 -7.45
CA TYR A 165 8.33 -5.93 -6.44
C TYR A 165 9.50 -6.62 -7.11
N ASN A 166 10.70 -6.44 -6.56
CA ASN A 166 11.85 -7.25 -6.91
C ASN A 166 12.02 -8.38 -5.90
N ALA A 167 12.57 -9.51 -6.33
CA ALA A 167 13.03 -10.53 -5.41
C ALA A 167 14.12 -9.95 -4.49
N ASP A 168 14.04 -10.26 -3.20
CA ASP A 168 15.11 -9.96 -2.26
C ASP A 168 16.27 -10.94 -2.52
N THR A 169 17.28 -10.48 -3.28
CA THR A 169 18.50 -11.26 -3.60
C THR A 169 19.56 -11.10 -2.54
#